data_AF-W7BHE8-F1
#
_entry.id   AF-W7BHE8-F1
#
_cell.length_a   1.000
_cell.length_b   1.000
_cell.length_c   1.000
_cell.angle_alpha   90.00
_cell.angle_beta   90.00
_cell.angle_gamma   90.00
#
_symmetry.space_group_name_H-M   'P 1'
#
loop_
_entity.id
_entity.type
_entity.pdbx_description
1 polymer ?
#
loop_
_entity_poly.entity_id
_entity_poly.type
_entity_poly.pdbx_seq_one_letter_code
_entity_poly.pdbx_strand_id
1 'polypeptide(L)'
;ERKVSVGFLTQLSTEQHTARTFEIPACRGFFLGTRTEEHIEIFRPGIDADFFSNTEELVEKVEFYTRNEELRSRIAQKGYEKVIKLDATYENRVKGILEFVVAVRSESVIHA
;
A
#
# COMPACT_ATOMS: atom_id res chain seq x y z
N GLU A 1 -6.18 18.64 -11.63
CA GLU A 1 -5.43 17.52 -11.02
C GLU A 1 -6.08 17.06 -9.71
N ARG A 2 -6.05 15.76 -9.40
CA ARG A 2 -6.50 15.23 -8.09
C ARG A 2 -5.35 15.36 -7.09
N LYS A 3 -5.57 16.07 -5.98
CA LYS A 3 -4.49 16.42 -5.04
C LYS A 3 -4.18 15.29 -4.05
N VAL A 4 -5.19 14.65 -3.48
CA VAL A 4 -5.03 13.60 -2.46
C VAL A 4 -5.89 12.38 -2.84
N SER A 5 -5.32 11.18 -2.78
CA SER A 5 -6.06 9.93 -3.02
C SER A 5 -6.26 9.19 -1.71
N VAL A 6 -7.52 9.14 -1.25
CA VAL A 6 -7.87 8.56 0.05
C VAL A 6 -8.22 7.08 -0.09
N GLY A 7 -7.60 6.24 0.72
CA GLY A 7 -7.88 4.81 0.81
C GLY A 7 -8.60 4.45 2.11
N PHE A 8 -9.80 3.91 1.99
CA PHE A 8 -10.57 3.37 3.11
C PHE A 8 -10.53 1.86 3.14
N LEU A 9 -10.57 1.30 4.34
CA LEU A 9 -10.80 -0.11 4.61
C LEU A 9 -12.17 -0.30 5.24
N THR A 10 -12.83 -1.41 4.91
CA THR A 10 -14.08 -1.79 5.58
C THR A 10 -13.77 -2.44 6.92
N GLN A 11 -14.52 -2.10 7.97
CA GLN A 11 -14.40 -2.76 9.27
C GLN A 11 -15.03 -4.17 9.30
N LEU A 12 -15.67 -4.58 8.19
CA LEU A 12 -16.27 -5.91 8.05
C LEU A 12 -15.26 -6.98 7.59
N SER A 13 -14.02 -6.58 7.29
CA SER A 13 -12.96 -7.46 6.80
C SER A 13 -11.75 -7.40 7.73
N THR A 14 -11.03 -8.51 7.83
CA THR A 14 -9.74 -8.58 8.53
C THR A 14 -8.57 -8.11 7.67
N GLU A 15 -8.81 -7.78 6.39
CA GLU A 15 -7.79 -7.26 5.49
C GLU A 15 -7.25 -5.91 6.00
N GLN A 16 -5.93 -5.80 6.09
CA GLN A 16 -5.26 -4.59 6.57
C GLN A 16 -4.75 -3.68 5.43
N HIS A 17 -4.97 -4.06 4.17
CA HIS A 17 -4.70 -3.26 2.99
C HIS A 17 -5.72 -3.56 1.86
N THR A 18 -5.67 -2.80 0.77
CA THR A 18 -6.44 -3.10 -0.46
C THR A 18 -5.53 -3.03 -1.68
N ALA A 19 -6.02 -3.39 -2.86
CA ALA A 19 -5.29 -3.13 -4.11
C ALA A 19 -4.86 -1.65 -4.25
N ARG A 20 -5.70 -0.69 -3.79
CA ARG A 20 -5.40 0.75 -3.82
C ARG A 20 -4.16 1.14 -3.00
N THR A 21 -3.80 0.35 -2.00
CA THR A 21 -2.56 0.51 -1.22
C THR A 21 -1.32 0.48 -2.11
N PHE A 22 -1.36 -0.30 -3.21
CA PHE A 22 -0.28 -0.41 -4.18
C PHE A 22 -0.57 0.37 -5.46
N GLU A 23 -1.81 0.37 -5.95
CA GLU A 23 -2.18 1.02 -7.22
C GLU A 23 -2.03 2.55 -7.17
N ILE A 24 -2.41 3.20 -6.05
CA ILE A 24 -2.30 4.66 -5.93
C ILE A 24 -0.83 5.09 -6.03
N PRO A 25 0.10 4.54 -5.22
CA PRO A 25 1.52 4.89 -5.38
C PRO A 25 2.12 4.46 -6.72
N ALA A 26 1.74 3.31 -7.29
CA ALA A 26 2.22 2.86 -8.60
C ALA A 26 1.85 3.84 -9.73
N CYS A 27 0.71 4.52 -9.60
CA CYS A 27 0.27 5.60 -10.50
C CYS A 27 0.82 6.99 -10.11
N ARG A 28 1.84 7.06 -9.24
CA ARG A 28 2.45 8.31 -8.71
C ARG A 28 1.45 9.19 -7.95
N GLY A 29 0.40 8.59 -7.41
CA GLY A 29 -0.56 9.26 -6.54
C GLY A 29 -0.07 9.34 -5.11
N PHE A 30 -0.39 10.44 -4.42
CA PHE A 30 -0.23 10.52 -2.97
C PHE A 30 -1.29 9.67 -2.27
N PHE A 31 -0.85 8.62 -1.58
CA PHE A 31 -1.71 7.70 -0.83
C PHE A 31 -1.90 8.19 0.62
N LEU A 32 -3.15 8.47 0.97
CA LEU A 32 -3.60 8.73 2.34
C LEU A 32 -4.56 7.63 2.78
N GLY A 33 -4.08 6.64 3.54
CA GLY A 33 -4.85 5.44 3.89
C GLY A 33 -5.38 5.42 5.32
N THR A 34 -6.35 4.57 5.63
CA THR A 34 -6.64 4.20 7.02
C THR A 34 -5.42 3.53 7.64
N ARG A 35 -5.05 3.91 8.87
CA ARG A 35 -3.89 3.35 9.58
C ARG A 35 -4.16 1.90 10.01
N THR A 36 -3.28 0.99 9.61
CA THR A 36 -3.27 -0.43 10.00
C THR A 36 -1.83 -0.85 10.28
N GLU A 37 -1.62 -1.99 10.95
CA GLU A 37 -0.28 -2.50 11.22
C GLU A 37 0.45 -2.80 9.91
N GLU A 38 -0.22 -3.48 8.98
CA GLU A 38 0.34 -3.83 7.68
C GLU A 38 0.71 -2.60 6.83
N HIS A 39 -0.10 -1.53 6.86
CA HIS A 39 0.27 -0.28 6.19
C HIS A 39 1.55 0.34 6.76
N ILE A 40 1.78 0.24 8.06
CA ILE A 40 2.99 0.75 8.73
C ILE A 40 4.20 -0.16 8.50
N GLU A 41 3.99 -1.47 8.29
CA GLU A 41 5.04 -2.39 7.86
C GLU A 41 5.48 -2.12 6.41
N ILE A 42 4.52 -1.86 5.53
CA ILE A 42 4.78 -1.58 4.11
C ILE A 42 5.38 -0.18 3.95
N PHE A 43 4.83 0.85 4.58
CA PHE A 43 5.18 2.26 4.35
C PHE A 43 5.62 2.99 5.63
N ARG A 44 6.41 4.03 5.44
CA ARG A 44 6.81 4.99 6.47
C ARG A 44 5.94 6.25 6.39
N PRO A 45 5.12 6.54 7.42
CA PRO A 45 4.26 7.73 7.45
C PRO A 45 5.04 9.02 7.20
N GLY A 46 4.49 9.89 6.35
CA GLY A 46 5.09 11.17 5.98
C GLY A 46 6.34 11.08 5.07
N ILE A 47 6.75 9.86 4.67
CA ILE A 47 7.91 9.66 3.80
C ILE A 47 7.47 9.10 2.45
N ASP A 48 6.78 7.96 2.43
CA ASP A 48 6.38 7.26 1.19
C ASP A 48 4.85 7.00 1.12
N ALA A 49 4.13 7.15 2.22
CA ALA A 49 2.67 7.32 2.29
C ALA A 49 2.30 8.06 3.58
N ASP A 50 1.03 8.37 3.82
CA ASP A 50 0.56 8.81 5.14
C ASP A 50 -0.79 8.18 5.50
N PHE A 51 -1.16 8.20 6.77
CA PHE A 51 -2.31 7.46 7.29
C PHE A 51 -3.15 8.25 8.28
N PHE A 52 -4.41 7.87 8.46
CA PHE A 52 -5.30 8.46 9.45
C PHE A 52 -6.06 7.38 10.25
N SER A 53 -6.42 7.68 11.49
CA SER A 53 -7.17 6.76 12.38
C SER A 53 -8.61 7.19 12.64
N ASN A 54 -8.96 8.44 12.35
CA ASN A 54 -10.31 8.98 12.55
C ASN A 54 -10.61 10.10 11.53
N THR A 55 -11.84 10.60 11.56
CA THR A 55 -12.33 11.63 10.63
C THR A 55 -11.59 12.95 10.82
N GLU A 56 -11.29 13.31 12.07
CA GLU A 56 -10.58 14.55 12.41
C GLU A 56 -9.18 14.57 11.78
N GLU A 57 -8.39 13.52 12.00
CA GLU A 57 -7.05 13.36 11.42
C GLU A 57 -7.12 13.31 9.88
N LEU A 58 -8.13 12.67 9.30
CA LEU A 58 -8.34 12.66 7.85
C LEU A 58 -8.52 14.09 7.31
N VAL A 59 -9.41 14.87 7.91
CA VAL A 59 -9.69 16.25 7.48
C VAL A 59 -8.43 17.11 7.62
N GLU A 60 -7.76 17.05 8.76
CA GLU A 60 -6.52 17.78 9.02
C GLU A 60 -5.44 17.45 7.97
N LYS A 61 -5.23 16.17 7.66
CA LYS A 61 -4.23 15.74 6.68
C LYS A 61 -4.60 16.12 5.26
N VAL A 62 -5.87 15.96 4.86
CA VAL A 62 -6.32 16.39 3.53
C VAL A 62 -6.09 17.89 3.35
N GLU A 63 -6.41 18.70 4.34
CA GLU A 63 -6.16 20.13 4.33
C GLU A 63 -4.66 20.47 4.26
N PHE A 64 -3.86 19.85 5.12
CA PHE A 64 -2.41 20.03 5.16
C PHE A 64 -1.77 19.70 3.80
N TYR A 65 -2.00 18.51 3.27
CA TYR A 65 -1.38 18.10 2.00
C TYR A 65 -1.94 18.84 0.79
N THR A 66 -3.18 19.35 0.85
CA THR A 66 -3.73 20.20 -0.23
C THR A 66 -2.98 21.53 -0.35
N ARG A 67 -2.48 22.07 0.78
CA ARG A 67 -1.69 23.32 0.84
C ARG A 67 -0.18 23.10 0.65
N ASN A 68 0.32 21.87 0.82
CA ASN A 68 1.74 21.53 0.76
C ASN A 68 2.09 20.65 -0.46
N GLU A 69 2.01 21.22 -1.66
CA GLU A 69 2.16 20.49 -2.92
C GLU A 69 3.54 19.85 -3.13
N GLU A 70 4.62 20.58 -2.85
CA GLU A 70 5.99 20.05 -3.03
C GLU A 70 6.24 18.85 -2.10
N LEU A 71 5.85 18.97 -0.83
CA LEU A 71 5.91 17.87 0.13
C LEU A 71 5.10 16.67 -0.35
N ARG A 72 3.85 16.89 -0.77
CA ARG A 72 2.95 15.84 -1.25
C ARG A 72 3.50 15.13 -2.49
N SER A 73 4.05 15.88 -3.44
CA SER A 73 4.67 15.36 -4.65
C SER A 73 5.90 14.50 -4.33
N ARG A 74 6.75 14.97 -3.40
CA ARG A 74 7.90 14.20 -2.90
C ARG A 74 7.48 12.89 -2.22
N ILE A 75 6.42 12.90 -1.42
CA ILE A 75 5.91 11.66 -0.80
C ILE A 75 5.35 10.72 -1.86
N ALA A 76 4.56 11.22 -2.81
CA ALA A 76 4.02 10.42 -3.91
C ALA A 76 5.13 9.76 -4.75
N GLN A 77 6.21 10.49 -5.03
CA GLN A 77 7.39 9.96 -5.73
C GLN A 77 8.08 8.84 -4.94
N LYS A 78 8.26 9.01 -3.64
CA LYS A 78 8.84 7.96 -2.77
C LYS A 78 7.93 6.74 -2.63
N GLY A 79 6.60 6.96 -2.58
CA GLY A 79 5.61 5.88 -2.61
C GLY A 79 5.67 5.07 -3.89
N TYR A 80 5.79 5.74 -5.04
CA TYR A 80 6.02 5.10 -6.32
C TYR A 80 7.29 4.24 -6.31
N GLU A 81 8.43 4.82 -5.91
CA GLU A 81 9.71 4.08 -5.83
C GLU A 81 9.62 2.87 -4.90
N LYS A 82 8.94 3.01 -3.76
CA LYS A 82 8.70 1.92 -2.81
C LYS A 82 7.92 0.79 -3.47
N VAL A 83 6.79 1.07 -4.11
CA VAL A 83 5.94 0.03 -4.73
C VAL A 83 6.62 -0.63 -5.92
N ILE A 84 7.33 0.13 -6.76
CA ILE A 84 8.13 -0.46 -7.85
C ILE A 84 9.21 -1.39 -7.29
N LYS A 85 9.89 -0.99 -6.20
CA LYS A 85 10.90 -1.84 -5.55
C LYS A 85 10.32 -3.09 -4.90
N LEU A 86 9.10 -3.01 -4.35
CA LEU A 86 8.39 -4.17 -3.80
C LEU A 86 7.98 -5.17 -4.88
N ASP A 87 7.93 -4.74 -6.14
CA ASP A 87 7.54 -5.55 -7.29
C ASP A 87 6.19 -6.25 -7.06
N ALA A 88 5.26 -5.51 -6.43
CA ALA A 88 3.95 -5.96 -5.95
C ALA A 88 2.94 -6.14 -7.10
N THR A 89 3.34 -6.84 -8.16
CA THR A 89 2.51 -7.15 -9.33
C THR A 89 1.71 -8.43 -9.10
N TYR A 90 0.55 -8.55 -9.74
CA TYR A 90 -0.21 -9.81 -9.72
C TYR A 90 0.57 -10.95 -10.37
N GLU A 91 1.38 -10.68 -11.39
CA GLU A 91 2.23 -11.68 -12.04
C GLU A 91 3.20 -12.32 -11.05
N ASN A 92 3.93 -11.51 -10.27
CA ASN A 92 4.85 -12.03 -9.26
C ASN A 92 4.13 -12.76 -8.13
N ARG A 93 2.96 -12.28 -7.71
CA ARG A 93 2.15 -12.96 -6.70
C ARG A 93 1.71 -14.35 -7.18
N VAL A 94 1.24 -14.45 -8.42
CA VAL A 94 0.87 -15.74 -9.03
C VAL A 94 2.08 -16.65 -9.15
N LYS A 95 3.23 -16.13 -9.60
CA LYS A 95 4.48 -16.91 -9.70
C LYS A 95 4.88 -17.49 -8.34
N GLY A 96 4.88 -16.69 -7.28
CA GLY A 96 5.20 -17.16 -5.92
C GLY A 96 4.23 -18.23 -5.41
N ILE A 97 2.93 -18.09 -5.71
CA ILE A 97 1.93 -19.13 -5.37
C ILE A 97 2.23 -20.44 -6.11
N LEU A 98 2.54 -20.38 -7.41
CA LEU A 98 2.86 -21.57 -8.20
C LEU A 98 4.15 -22.25 -7.72
N GLU A 99 5.19 -21.47 -7.41
CA GLU A 99 6.45 -21.98 -6.85
C GLU A 99 6.21 -22.67 -5.50
N PHE A 100 5.40 -22.08 -4.62
CA PHE A 100 5.01 -22.69 -3.35
C PHE A 100 4.29 -24.03 -3.55
N VAL A 101 3.31 -24.08 -4.46
CA VAL A 101 2.57 -25.34 -4.76
C VAL A 101 3.51 -26.43 -5.27
N VAL A 102 4.47 -26.09 -6.14
CA VAL A 102 5.46 -27.06 -6.65
C VAL A 102 6.37 -27.57 -5.54
N ALA A 103 6.81 -26.69 -4.63
CA ALA A 103 7.66 -27.07 -3.50
C ALA A 103 6.94 -28.07 -2.57
N VAL A 104 5.71 -27.76 -2.14
CA VAL A 104 4.92 -28.62 -1.24
C VAL A 104 4.65 -30.00 -1.85
N ARG A 105 4.37 -30.08 -3.15
CA ARG A 105 4.16 -31.37 -3.84
C ARG A 105 5.44 -32.19 -3.90
N SER A 106 6.59 -31.55 -4.07
CA SER A 106 7.88 -32.24 -4.15
C SER A 106 8.24 -32.86 -2.79
N GLU A 107 7.99 -32.18 -1.67
CA GLU A 107 8.20 -32.70 -0.31
C GLU A 107 7.24 -33.85 0.07
N SER A 108 6.02 -33.83 -0.47
CA SER A 108 5.01 -34.87 -0.26
C SER A 108 5.36 -36.21 -0.95
N VAL A 109 6.21 -36.19 -1.98
CA VAL A 109 6.68 -37.40 -2.69
C VAL A 109 7.88 -38.04 -1.99
N ILE A 110 8.58 -37.32 -1.11
CA ILE A 110 9.77 -37.84 -0.38
C ILE A 110 9.38 -38.58 0.90
N HIS A 111 8.13 -38.42 1.36
CA HIS A 111 7.58 -39.04 2.57
C HIS A 111 6.51 -40.12 2.28
N ALA A 112 6.35 -40.53 1.02
CA ALA A 112 5.50 -41.65 0.58
C ALA A 112 6.36 -42.77 -0.02
#